data_AF-A0A6J7NX37-F1
#
_entry.id   AF-A0A6J7NX37-F1
#
_cell.length_a   1.000
_cell.length_b   1.000
_cell.length_c   1.000
_cell.angle_alpha   90.00
_cell.angle_beta   90.00
_cell.angle_gamma   90.00
#
_symmetry.space_group_name_H-M   'P 1'
#
loop_
_entity.id
_entity.type
_entity.pdbx_description
1 polymer ?
#
loop_
_entity_poly.entity_id
_entity_poly.type
_entity_poly.pdbx_seq_one_letter_code
_entity_poly.pdbx_strand_id
1 'polypeptide(L)'
;MNDFATSLDLADDVTLLEIYAASEKPIHGITSELIAEKMSKGHFIPNFAAASERVIEMAKPGDVIITLGAGDVNSLAPIIAEGLQRRFA
;
A
#
# COMPACT_ATOMS: atom_id res chain seq x y z
N MET A 1 -13.34 -8.97 4.44
CA MET A 1 -13.10 -8.33 3.12
C MET A 1 -13.80 -6.98 3.02
N ASN A 2 -15.13 -6.92 3.14
CA ASN A 2 -15.87 -5.67 3.00
C ASN A 2 -15.46 -4.60 4.02
N ASP A 3 -15.26 -4.97 5.29
CA ASP A 3 -14.86 -4.00 6.32
C ASP A 3 -13.50 -3.35 6.04
N PHE A 4 -12.52 -4.12 5.55
CA PHE A 4 -11.23 -3.59 5.11
C PHE A 4 -11.40 -2.68 3.89
N ALA A 5 -12.13 -3.13 2.86
CA ALA A 5 -12.37 -2.34 1.67
C ALA A 5 -13.02 -1.00 2.03
N THR A 6 -14.12 -1.00 2.77
CA THR A 6 -14.84 0.21 3.19
C THR A 6 -13.98 1.13 4.07
N SER A 7 -13.19 0.59 4.99
CA SER A 7 -12.36 1.40 5.88
C SER A 7 -11.19 2.07 5.13
N LEU A 8 -10.57 1.35 4.19
CA LEU A 8 -9.45 1.86 3.42
C LEU A 8 -9.89 2.85 2.32
N ASP A 9 -11.08 2.67 1.74
CA ASP A 9 -11.62 3.55 0.67
C ASP A 9 -11.95 4.98 1.14
N LEU A 10 -11.81 5.23 2.46
CA LEU A 10 -11.87 6.57 3.06
C LEU A 10 -10.68 7.45 2.63
N ALA A 11 -9.52 6.85 2.31
CA ALA A 11 -8.38 7.59 1.78
C ALA A 11 -8.65 8.05 0.32
N ASP A 12 -7.85 8.98 -0.19
CA ASP A 12 -7.97 9.45 -1.58
C ASP A 12 -7.36 8.48 -2.60
N ASP A 13 -6.38 7.67 -2.16
CA ASP A 13 -5.72 6.61 -2.92
C ASP A 13 -5.16 5.56 -1.95
N VAL A 14 -5.24 4.28 -2.31
CA VAL A 14 -4.68 3.19 -1.50
C VAL A 14 -3.90 2.21 -2.38
N THR A 15 -2.65 1.95 -2.00
CA THR A 15 -1.85 0.85 -2.56
C THR A 15 -1.84 -0.31 -1.56
N LEU A 16 -2.41 -1.46 -1.93
CA LEU A 16 -2.41 -2.68 -1.14
C LEU A 16 -1.23 -3.58 -1.56
N LEU A 17 -0.44 -3.99 -0.57
CA LEU A 17 0.65 -4.96 -0.75
C LEU A 17 0.14 -6.41 -0.63
N GLU A 18 1.01 -7.37 -0.90
CA GLU A 18 0.76 -8.79 -0.61
C GLU A 18 0.50 -9.02 0.89
N ILE A 19 -0.26 -10.08 1.20
CA ILE A 19 -0.50 -10.47 2.59
C ILE A 19 0.82 -10.81 3.27
N TYR A 20 1.14 -10.08 4.33
CA TYR A 20 2.21 -10.44 5.25
C TYR A 20 1.80 -11.68 6.05
N ALA A 21 2.47 -12.81 5.81
CA ALA A 21 2.05 -14.12 6.31
C ALA A 21 2.22 -14.31 7.84
N ALA A 22 3.01 -13.48 8.53
CA ALA A 22 3.23 -13.56 9.98
C ALA A 22 3.56 -14.97 10.53
N SER A 23 4.38 -15.74 9.79
CA SER A 23 4.72 -17.15 10.08
C SER A 23 3.56 -18.16 9.97
N GLU A 24 2.40 -17.75 9.45
CA GLU A 24 1.27 -18.62 9.13
C GLU A 24 1.36 -19.19 7.70
N LYS A 25 0.64 -20.28 7.46
CA LYS A 25 0.52 -20.83 6.10
C LYS A 25 -0.46 -19.97 5.29
N PRO A 26 -0.11 -19.56 4.07
CA PRO A 26 -1.04 -18.88 3.19
C PRO A 26 -2.32 -19.71 2.98
N ILE A 27 -3.47 -19.05 2.97
CA ILE A 27 -4.74 -19.67 2.65
C ILE A 27 -4.94 -19.59 1.13
N HIS A 28 -5.17 -20.73 0.49
CA HIS A 28 -5.34 -20.78 -0.96
C HIS A 28 -6.49 -19.88 -1.42
N GLY A 29 -6.22 -19.05 -2.43
CA GLY A 29 -7.19 -18.12 -2.99
C GLY A 29 -7.46 -16.88 -2.15
N ILE A 30 -6.75 -16.66 -1.03
CA ILE A 30 -6.88 -15.44 -0.22
C ILE A 30 -5.69 -14.52 -0.48
N THR A 31 -5.96 -13.36 -1.08
CA THR A 31 -4.97 -12.32 -1.41
C THR A 31 -5.52 -10.93 -1.08
N SER A 32 -4.66 -9.93 -0.97
CA SER A 32 -5.08 -8.53 -0.82
C SER A 32 -5.79 -7.98 -2.07
N GLU A 33 -5.59 -8.61 -3.23
CA GLU A 33 -6.31 -8.27 -4.48
C GLU A 33 -7.82 -8.33 -4.31
N LEU A 34 -8.32 -9.32 -3.58
CA LEU A 34 -9.75 -9.46 -3.28
C LEU A 34 -10.34 -8.30 -2.43
N ILE A 35 -9.49 -7.58 -1.69
CA ILE A 35 -9.88 -6.33 -1.02
C ILE A 35 -9.89 -5.21 -2.06
N ALA A 36 -8.83 -5.08 -2.86
CA ALA A 36 -8.70 -4.05 -3.88
C ALA A 36 -9.84 -4.08 -4.93
N GLU A 37 -10.28 -5.27 -5.36
CA GLU A 37 -11.43 -5.46 -6.26
C GLU A 37 -12.75 -4.88 -5.72
N LYS A 38 -12.84 -4.65 -4.40
CA LYS A 38 -14.02 -4.10 -3.72
C LYS A 38 -13.87 -2.61 -3.40
N MET A 39 -12.75 -2.00 -3.74
CA MET A 39 -12.45 -0.60 -3.48
C MET A 39 -12.58 0.23 -4.76
N SER A 40 -12.97 1.50 -4.61
CA SER A 40 -12.97 2.43 -5.74
C SER A 40 -11.59 3.06 -5.98
N LYS A 41 -10.77 3.16 -4.92
CA LYS A 41 -9.46 3.82 -4.94
C LYS A 41 -8.30 2.87 -4.57
N GLY A 42 -8.57 1.56 -4.59
CA GLY A 42 -7.60 0.54 -4.21
C GLY A 42 -6.81 0.00 -5.41
N HIS A 43 -5.50 -0.11 -5.25
CA HIS A 43 -4.58 -0.67 -6.23
C HIS A 43 -3.77 -1.80 -5.59
N PHE A 44 -3.90 -3.03 -6.10
CA PHE A 44 -3.07 -4.13 -5.63
C PHE A 44 -1.70 -4.14 -6.32
N ILE A 45 -0.64 -3.97 -5.53
CA ILE A 45 0.75 -4.00 -5.99
C ILE A 45 1.56 -4.83 -4.99
N PRO A 46 1.75 -6.15 -5.25
CA PRO A 46 2.39 -7.03 -4.28
C PRO A 46 3.90 -6.76 -4.12
N ASN A 47 4.52 -6.12 -5.11
CA ASN A 47 5.96 -5.84 -5.11
C ASN A 47 6.27 -4.50 -4.43
N PHE A 48 7.17 -4.53 -3.44
CA PHE A 48 7.47 -3.36 -2.61
C PHE A 48 8.15 -2.24 -3.39
N ALA A 49 9.02 -2.57 -4.35
CA ALA A 49 9.70 -1.58 -5.17
C ALA A 49 8.68 -0.85 -6.07
N ALA A 50 7.85 -1.60 -6.79
CA ALA A 50 6.81 -1.03 -7.64
C ALA A 50 5.78 -0.22 -6.84
N ALA A 51 5.40 -0.67 -5.64
CA ALA A 51 4.49 0.06 -4.77
C ALA A 51 5.10 1.39 -4.31
N SER A 52 6.37 1.37 -3.90
CA SER A 52 7.10 2.56 -3.47
C SER A 52 7.26 3.56 -4.62
N GLU A 53 7.64 3.09 -5.81
CA GLU A 53 7.75 3.92 -7.02
C GLU A 53 6.43 4.59 -7.38
N ARG A 54 5.32 3.84 -7.40
CA ARG A 54 3.99 4.42 -7.65
C ARG A 54 3.66 5.54 -6.66
N VAL A 55 3.88 5.31 -5.37
CA VAL A 55 3.60 6.30 -4.31
C VAL A 55 4.47 7.54 -4.50
N ILE A 56 5.75 7.38 -4.81
CA ILE A 56 6.66 8.52 -5.08
C ILE A 56 6.22 9.31 -6.31
N GLU A 57 5.81 8.62 -7.37
CA GLU A 57 5.40 9.26 -8.64
C GLU A 57 4.09 10.03 -8.53
N MET A 58 3.11 9.49 -7.80
CA MET A 58 1.79 10.10 -7.66
C MET A 58 1.76 11.27 -6.67
N ALA A 59 2.69 11.29 -5.70
CA ALA A 59 2.69 12.24 -4.61
C ALA A 59 2.79 13.70 -5.09
N LYS A 60 2.07 14.57 -4.39
CA LYS A 60 2.03 16.02 -4.63
C LYS A 60 2.38 16.78 -3.35
N PRO A 61 2.89 18.02 -3.45
CA PRO A 61 3.06 18.88 -2.29
C PRO A 61 1.74 19.03 -1.52
N GLY A 62 1.78 18.77 -0.21
CA GLY A 62 0.61 18.80 0.68
C GLY A 62 -0.02 17.44 0.97
N ASP A 63 0.37 16.38 0.25
CA ASP A 63 -0.12 15.03 0.53
C ASP A 63 0.40 14.49 1.87
N VAL A 64 -0.42 13.68 2.53
CA VAL A 64 -0.04 12.89 3.71
C VAL A 64 0.02 11.43 3.30
N ILE A 65 1.21 10.83 3.43
CA ILE A 65 1.44 9.42 3.09
C ILE A 65 1.57 8.62 4.39
N ILE A 66 0.79 7.54 4.50
CA ILE A 66 0.78 6.65 5.67
C ILE A 66 1.14 5.24 5.20
N THR A 67 2.23 4.68 5.70
CA THR A 67 2.52 3.24 5.62
C THR A 67 1.82 2.54 6.79
N LEU A 68 0.84 1.70 6.52
CA LEU A 68 -0.02 1.10 7.54
C LEU A 68 0.00 -0.42 7.49
N GLY A 69 0.35 -1.05 8.61
CA GLY A 69 0.31 -2.49 8.81
C GLY A 69 1.23 -2.94 9.93
N ALA A 70 1.00 -4.16 10.43
CA ALA A 70 1.80 -4.75 11.52
C ALA A 70 3.03 -5.53 11.04
N GLY A 71 3.18 -5.70 9.73
CA GLY A 71 4.26 -6.46 9.11
C GLY A 71 5.43 -5.57 8.66
N ASP A 72 6.01 -5.95 7.54
CA ASP A 72 7.19 -5.34 6.92
C ASP A 72 6.91 -4.05 6.13
N VAL A 73 5.65 -3.62 5.99
CA VAL A 73 5.27 -2.37 5.30
C VAL A 73 5.97 -1.12 5.86
N ASN A 74 6.36 -1.11 7.13
CA ASN A 74 7.13 -0.01 7.73
C ASN A 74 8.47 0.21 7.01
N SER A 75 9.05 -0.82 6.38
CA SER A 75 10.29 -0.70 5.61
C SER A 75 10.18 0.21 4.38
N LEU A 76 8.97 0.46 3.86
CA LEU A 76 8.76 1.34 2.72
C LEU A 76 8.85 2.82 3.11
N ALA A 77 8.60 3.17 4.37
CA ALA A 77 8.58 4.57 4.82
C ALA A 77 9.88 5.34 4.50
N PRO A 78 11.09 4.83 4.87
CA PRO A 78 12.34 5.51 4.52
C PRO A 78 12.58 5.54 3.00
N ILE A 79 12.23 4.47 2.27
CA ILE A 79 12.41 4.39 0.80
C ILE A 79 11.58 5.46 0.10
N ILE A 80 10.31 5.61 0.50
CA ILE A 80 9.39 6.62 -0.03
C ILE A 80 9.92 8.02 0.33
N ALA A 81 10.31 8.25 1.58
CA ALA A 81 10.82 9.55 2.02
C ALA A 81 12.05 9.99 1.21
N GLU A 82 13.04 9.11 1.03
CA GLU A 82 14.23 9.38 0.21
C GLU A 82 13.89 9.57 -1.27
N GLY A 83 12.91 8.82 -1.80
CA GLY A 83 12.41 8.98 -3.16
C GLY A 83 11.77 10.35 -3.39
N LEU A 84 10.94 10.81 -2.44
CA LEU A 84 10.30 12.12 -2.49
C LEU A 84 11.32 13.25 -2.36
N GLN A 85 12.31 13.11 -1.47
CA GLN A 85 13.41 14.08 -1.35
C GLN A 85 14.14 14.24 -2.69
N ARG A 86 14.46 13.13 -3.38
CA ARG A 86 15.11 13.20 -4.70
C ARG A 86 14.21 13.81 -5.78
N ARG A 87 12.91 13.56 -5.74
CA ARG A 87 11.94 14.05 -6.73
C ARG A 87 11.67 15.55 -6.63
N PHE A 88 11.70 16.08 -5.41
CA PHE A 88 11.36 17.48 -5.12
C PHE A 88 12.56 18.34 -4.67
N ALA A 89 13.77 17.80 -4.76
CA ALA A 89 15.01 18.56 -4.58
C ALA A 89 15.25 19.58 -5.69
#